data_AF-A0A9D7VMK0-F1
#
_entry.id   AF-A0A9D7VMK0-F1
#
_cell.length_a   1.000
_cell.length_b   1.000
_cell.length_c   1.000
_cell.angle_alpha   90.00
_cell.angle_beta   90.00
_cell.angle_gamma   90.00
#
_symmetry.space_group_name_H-M   'P 1'
#
loop_
_entity.id
_entity.type
_entity.pdbx_description
1 polymer ?
#
loop_
_entity_poly.entity_id
_entity_poly.type
_entity_poly.pdbx_seq_one_letter_code
_entity_poly.pdbx_strand_id
1 'polypeptide(L)'
;MGSAGVRVVDSRSELDVLLDLAGSDAQDQLAAQYLENREFHVEAVTIGGQVAFSECFEYIGHPLRFRDLATRRGVTVRDAPLQTRILDLNAAALGALGFQNGVSHLECFLTPGGELYFGEVAGRPGGSGISDCVAGLWGVDTGACGALLEVGLPVDLQPVARFPAGGWIAIYPRAGTLQTVSPLAAFRDDWITYAEILCRPGQTLIAPIMSGASIARFSVGGDTPTQVRDRLEEVSRRFTFHVGEAADGVREARAS
;
A
#
# COMPACT_ATOMS: atom_id res chain seq x y z
N MET A 1 4.58 8.81 5.61
CA MET A 1 3.59 8.82 6.70
C MET A 1 2.34 8.06 6.25
N GLY A 2 1.57 7.51 7.19
CA GLY A 2 0.32 6.80 6.95
C GLY A 2 -0.71 7.19 8.03
N SER A 3 -1.96 6.75 7.89
CA SER A 3 -3.02 7.07 8.85
C SER A 3 -2.84 6.31 10.18
N ALA A 4 -3.22 6.96 11.28
CA ALA A 4 -3.30 6.38 12.62
C ALA A 4 -4.62 6.81 13.26
N GLY A 5 -5.19 5.95 14.12
CA GLY A 5 -6.43 6.28 14.85
C GLY A 5 -7.74 6.13 14.07
N VAL A 6 -7.72 5.54 12.86
CA VAL A 6 -8.95 5.26 12.09
C VAL A 6 -9.76 4.16 12.78
N ARG A 7 -11.06 4.40 12.98
CA ARG A 7 -12.01 3.46 13.60
C ARG A 7 -13.30 3.41 12.79
N VAL A 8 -13.86 2.20 12.64
CA VAL A 8 -15.26 2.02 12.21
C VAL A 8 -16.13 2.17 13.45
N VAL A 9 -17.25 2.87 13.31
CA VAL A 9 -18.18 3.16 14.40
C VAL A 9 -19.56 2.70 13.98
N ASP A 10 -20.11 1.71 14.68
CA ASP A 10 -21.34 1.01 14.26
C ASP A 10 -22.60 1.55 14.95
N SER A 11 -22.44 2.46 15.92
CA SER A 11 -23.56 3.03 16.66
C SER A 11 -23.33 4.48 17.11
N ARG A 12 -24.43 5.21 17.27
CA ARG A 12 -24.40 6.56 17.83
C ARG A 12 -23.77 6.60 19.22
N SER A 13 -24.08 5.62 20.07
CA SER A 13 -23.52 5.52 21.42
C SER A 13 -22.00 5.35 21.41
N GLU A 14 -21.47 4.57 20.48
CA GLU A 14 -20.02 4.41 20.34
C GLU A 14 -19.36 5.71 19.85
N LEU A 15 -20.00 6.41 18.90
CA LEU A 15 -19.53 7.72 18.45
C LEU A 15 -19.47 8.72 19.61
N ASP A 16 -20.52 8.79 20.44
CA ASP A 16 -20.56 9.71 21.58
C ASP A 16 -19.41 9.42 22.57
N VAL A 17 -19.11 8.14 22.85
CA VAL A 17 -17.96 7.76 23.69
C VAL A 17 -16.63 8.19 23.08
N LEU A 18 -16.46 8.06 21.76
CA LEU A 18 -15.24 8.47 21.07
C LEU A 18 -15.07 9.99 21.07
N LEU A 19 -16.16 10.74 20.92
CA LEU A 19 -16.15 12.21 20.99
C LEU A 19 -15.80 12.68 22.40
N ASP A 20 -16.36 12.06 23.44
CA ASP A 20 -16.03 12.36 24.83
C ASP A 20 -14.54 12.08 25.15
N LEU A 21 -14.01 10.95 24.63
CA LEU A 21 -12.59 10.61 24.76
C LEU A 21 -11.67 11.57 24.01
N ALA A 22 -12.08 12.04 22.84
CA ALA A 22 -11.33 12.99 22.04
C ALA A 22 -11.37 14.41 22.63
N GLY A 23 -12.44 14.78 23.33
CA GLY A 23 -12.59 16.10 23.94
C GLY A 23 -12.44 17.23 22.92
N SER A 24 -11.54 18.18 23.18
CA SER A 24 -11.24 19.27 22.25
C SER A 24 -10.64 18.80 20.92
N ASP A 25 -9.94 17.66 20.92
CA ASP A 25 -9.25 17.14 19.74
C ASP A 25 -10.22 16.57 18.70
N ALA A 26 -11.50 16.40 19.06
CA ALA A 26 -12.55 16.00 18.13
C ALA A 26 -12.70 16.96 16.95
N GLN A 27 -12.30 18.23 17.11
CA GLN A 27 -12.37 19.25 16.05
C GLN A 27 -11.38 18.97 14.90
N ASP A 28 -10.32 18.20 15.15
CA ASP A 28 -9.32 17.81 14.16
C ASP A 28 -9.62 16.43 13.53
N GLN A 29 -10.79 15.86 13.79
CA GLN A 29 -11.20 14.55 13.29
C GLN A 29 -12.29 14.68 12.20
N LEU A 30 -12.28 13.72 11.27
CA LEU A 30 -13.30 13.59 10.24
C LEU A 30 -14.16 12.36 10.51
N ALA A 31 -15.48 12.53 10.47
CA ALA A 31 -16.44 11.44 10.44
C ALA A 31 -17.05 11.35 9.03
N ALA A 32 -16.93 10.18 8.41
CA ALA A 32 -17.46 9.91 7.08
C ALA A 32 -18.28 8.62 7.09
N GLN A 33 -19.19 8.48 6.13
CA GLN A 33 -19.93 7.24 5.95
C GLN A 33 -18.96 6.09 5.65
N TYR A 34 -19.06 5.01 6.42
CA TYR A 34 -18.36 3.78 6.11
C TYR A 34 -19.04 3.08 4.94
N LEU A 35 -18.26 2.74 3.91
CA LEU A 35 -18.74 2.01 2.74
C LEU A 35 -17.90 0.75 2.60
N GLU A 36 -18.54 -0.42 2.64
CA GLU A 36 -17.87 -1.70 2.40
C GLU A 36 -17.60 -1.87 0.90
N ASN A 37 -16.45 -1.37 0.48
CA ASN A 37 -16.11 -1.15 -0.93
C ASN A 37 -14.81 -1.87 -1.30
N ARG A 38 -14.63 -2.08 -2.62
CA ARG A 38 -13.31 -2.37 -3.17
C ARG A 38 -12.49 -1.10 -3.14
N GLU A 39 -11.25 -1.19 -2.68
CA GLU A 39 -10.35 -0.04 -2.57
C GLU A 39 -9.23 -0.15 -3.60
N PHE A 40 -8.89 0.98 -4.18
CA PHE A 40 -7.84 1.12 -5.18
C PHE A 40 -6.90 2.23 -4.79
N HIS A 41 -5.70 2.18 -5.34
CA HIS A 41 -4.79 3.31 -5.31
C HIS A 41 -4.16 3.58 -6.67
N VAL A 42 -3.73 4.83 -6.86
CA VAL A 42 -3.05 5.31 -8.05
C VAL A 42 -1.73 5.95 -7.65
N GLU A 43 -0.65 5.48 -8.27
CA GLU A 43 0.65 6.14 -8.24
C GLU A 43 0.76 6.99 -9.50
N ALA A 44 1.12 8.26 -9.37
CA ALA A 44 1.28 9.14 -10.52
C ALA A 44 2.50 10.06 -10.41
N VAL A 45 3.06 10.41 -11.57
CA VAL A 45 4.06 11.49 -11.73
C VAL A 45 3.42 12.59 -12.58
N THR A 46 3.41 13.81 -12.06
CA THR A 46 2.86 14.99 -12.74
C THR A 46 3.97 15.96 -13.08
N ILE A 47 3.99 16.45 -14.32
CA ILE A 47 4.97 17.43 -14.83
C ILE A 47 4.20 18.51 -15.58
N GLY A 48 4.37 19.78 -15.18
CA GLY A 48 3.68 20.90 -15.80
C GLY A 48 2.15 20.79 -15.78
N GLY A 49 1.59 20.19 -14.73
CA GLY A 49 0.15 19.96 -14.58
C GLY A 49 -0.42 18.82 -15.42
N GLN A 50 0.43 18.05 -16.11
CA GLN A 50 0.04 16.88 -16.88
C GLN A 50 0.53 15.60 -16.19
N VAL A 51 -0.34 14.60 -16.08
CA VAL A 51 0.03 13.28 -15.55
C VAL A 51 0.88 12.56 -16.61
N ALA A 52 2.19 12.52 -16.40
CA ALA A 52 3.17 11.94 -17.32
C ALA A 52 3.31 10.42 -17.15
N PHE A 53 2.98 9.91 -15.96
CA PHE A 53 2.88 8.48 -15.66
C PHE A 53 1.77 8.27 -14.64
N SER A 54 1.00 7.21 -14.79
CA SER A 54 0.11 6.71 -13.75
C SER A 54 -0.12 5.21 -13.87
N GLU A 55 -0.28 4.55 -12.72
CA GLU A 55 -0.68 3.15 -12.65
C GLU A 55 -1.62 2.95 -11.46
N CYS A 56 -2.62 2.09 -11.63
CA CYS A 56 -3.59 1.81 -10.57
C CYS A 56 -3.59 0.33 -10.14
N PHE A 57 -3.84 0.16 -8.85
CA PHE A 57 -3.83 -1.13 -8.17
C PHE A 57 -5.11 -1.28 -7.37
N GLU A 58 -5.60 -2.50 -7.25
CA GLU A 58 -6.61 -2.89 -6.28
C GLU A 58 -5.91 -3.44 -5.02
N TYR A 59 -6.32 -2.98 -3.84
CA TYR A 59 -5.89 -3.61 -2.59
C TYR A 59 -6.54 -5.00 -2.43
N ILE A 60 -5.75 -5.98 -1.99
CA ILE A 60 -6.23 -7.33 -1.75
C ILE A 60 -6.57 -7.48 -0.27
N GLY A 61 -7.85 -7.71 0.01
CA GLY A 61 -8.38 -7.72 1.38
C GLY A 61 -8.76 -6.30 1.81
N HIS A 62 -9.51 -6.20 2.92
CA HIS A 62 -10.02 -4.92 3.39
C HIS A 62 -8.89 -4.09 4.05
N PRO A 63 -8.68 -2.81 3.70
CA PRO A 63 -7.60 -1.98 4.24
C PRO A 63 -7.59 -1.94 5.75
N LEU A 64 -8.74 -1.78 6.39
CA LEU A 64 -8.86 -1.72 7.86
C LEU A 64 -8.55 -3.06 8.55
N ARG A 65 -8.44 -4.16 7.81
CA ARG A 65 -8.10 -5.50 8.32
C ARG A 65 -6.62 -5.86 8.14
N PHE A 66 -5.75 -4.90 7.80
CA PHE A 66 -4.30 -5.15 7.71
C PHE A 66 -3.70 -5.71 9.01
N ARG A 67 -4.30 -5.37 10.16
CA ARG A 67 -3.93 -5.88 11.48
C ARG A 67 -4.24 -7.37 11.65
N ASP A 68 -5.30 -7.84 11.00
CA ASP A 68 -5.77 -9.22 11.12
C ASP A 68 -4.97 -10.17 10.23
N LEU A 69 -4.59 -9.71 9.03
CA LEU A 69 -3.93 -10.53 8.00
C LEU A 69 -2.40 -10.50 8.06
N ALA A 70 -1.81 -9.73 8.99
CA ALA A 70 -0.37 -9.47 9.11
C ALA A 70 0.31 -9.02 7.79
N THR A 71 -0.46 -8.62 6.78
CA THR A 71 0.02 -8.24 5.45
C THR A 71 -0.85 -7.13 4.87
N ARG A 72 -0.27 -6.31 3.99
CA ARG A 72 -0.99 -5.42 3.07
C ARG A 72 -0.46 -5.72 1.68
N ARG A 73 -1.35 -5.89 0.70
CA ARG A 73 -0.98 -6.28 -0.66
C ARG A 73 -1.89 -5.61 -1.67
N GLY A 74 -1.39 -5.45 -2.89
CA GLY A 74 -2.15 -4.91 -4.01
C GLY A 74 -1.70 -5.49 -5.34
N VAL A 75 -2.59 -5.44 -6.32
CA VAL A 75 -2.37 -5.95 -7.68
C VAL A 75 -2.87 -4.94 -8.71
N THR A 76 -2.15 -4.79 -9.82
CA THR A 76 -2.52 -3.89 -10.91
C THR A 76 -3.92 -4.21 -11.44
N VAL A 77 -4.71 -3.17 -11.72
CA VAL A 77 -6.00 -3.32 -12.39
C VAL A 77 -5.78 -3.48 -13.89
N ARG A 78 -6.37 -4.53 -14.49
CA ARG A 78 -6.31 -4.80 -15.94
C ARG A 78 -7.69 -4.99 -16.58
N ASP A 79 -8.73 -4.52 -15.90
CA ASP A 79 -10.04 -4.24 -16.50
C ASP A 79 -9.96 -2.84 -17.12
N ALA A 80 -9.91 -2.74 -18.46
CA ALA A 80 -9.65 -1.48 -19.15
C ALA A 80 -10.70 -0.38 -18.88
N PRO A 81 -12.02 -0.66 -18.93
CA PRO A 81 -13.04 0.30 -18.50
C PRO A 81 -12.87 0.81 -17.07
N LEU A 82 -12.63 -0.10 -16.11
CA LEU A 82 -12.47 0.29 -14.72
C LEU A 82 -11.17 1.08 -14.49
N GLN A 83 -10.07 0.61 -15.09
CA GLN A 83 -8.77 1.29 -15.03
C GLN A 83 -8.89 2.72 -15.55
N THR A 84 -9.53 2.93 -16.70
CA THR A 84 -9.74 4.27 -17.28
C THR A 84 -10.48 5.17 -16.30
N ARG A 85 -11.59 4.71 -15.72
CA ARG A 85 -12.37 5.48 -14.73
C ARG A 85 -11.55 5.88 -13.49
N ILE A 86 -10.69 4.99 -13.01
CA ILE A 86 -9.83 5.24 -11.85
C ILE A 86 -8.75 6.28 -12.19
N LEU A 87 -8.10 6.16 -13.35
CA LEU A 87 -7.06 7.10 -13.79
C LEU A 87 -7.64 8.48 -14.11
N ASP A 88 -8.84 8.55 -14.69
CA ASP A 88 -9.58 9.79 -14.93
C ASP A 88 -9.94 10.49 -13.62
N LEU A 89 -10.39 9.74 -12.61
CA LEU A 89 -10.64 10.28 -11.27
C LEU A 89 -9.36 10.90 -10.68
N ASN A 90 -8.22 10.24 -10.83
CA ASN A 90 -6.94 10.77 -10.38
C ASN A 90 -6.54 12.06 -11.12
N ALA A 91 -6.63 12.07 -12.45
CA ALA A 91 -6.35 13.26 -13.24
C ALA A 91 -7.28 14.44 -12.85
N ALA A 92 -8.58 14.17 -12.63
CA ALA A 92 -9.54 15.17 -12.20
C ALA A 92 -9.22 15.72 -10.80
N ALA A 93 -8.85 14.85 -9.85
CA ALA A 93 -8.46 15.27 -8.50
C ALA A 93 -7.21 16.15 -8.50
N LEU A 94 -6.15 15.73 -9.22
CA LEU A 94 -4.92 16.51 -9.34
C LEU A 94 -5.15 17.84 -10.05
N GLY A 95 -5.99 17.85 -11.10
CA GLY A 95 -6.39 19.08 -11.81
C GLY A 95 -7.17 20.04 -10.91
N ALA A 96 -8.11 19.55 -10.11
CA ALA A 96 -8.89 20.36 -9.17
C ALA A 96 -8.00 20.99 -8.07
N LEU A 97 -6.95 20.29 -7.65
CA LEU A 97 -5.96 20.80 -6.69
C LEU A 97 -4.91 21.72 -7.32
N GLY A 98 -4.89 21.85 -8.66
CA GLY A 98 -3.87 22.61 -9.38
C GLY A 98 -2.46 22.00 -9.26
N PHE A 99 -2.34 20.69 -9.03
CA PHE A 99 -1.06 20.01 -8.79
C PHE A 99 -0.16 20.10 -10.04
N GLN A 100 1.02 20.73 -9.91
CA GLN A 100 1.87 21.08 -11.06
C GLN A 100 3.01 20.10 -11.31
N ASN A 101 3.84 19.85 -10.31
CA ASN A 101 5.03 19.02 -10.42
C ASN A 101 5.18 18.19 -9.17
N GLY A 102 5.46 16.90 -9.33
CA GLY A 102 5.73 15.98 -8.23
C GLY A 102 5.11 14.62 -8.47
N VAL A 103 5.02 13.85 -7.39
CA VAL A 103 4.42 12.51 -7.39
C VAL A 103 3.25 12.47 -6.43
N SER A 104 2.27 11.62 -6.72
CA SER A 104 1.07 11.50 -5.89
C SER A 104 0.64 10.06 -5.70
N HIS A 105 0.06 9.82 -4.53
CA HIS A 105 -0.63 8.59 -4.15
C HIS A 105 -2.09 8.95 -3.88
N LEU A 106 -3.00 8.40 -4.66
CA LEU A 106 -4.44 8.57 -4.48
C LEU A 106 -5.07 7.26 -4.03
N GLU A 107 -6.01 7.29 -3.10
CA GLU A 107 -6.86 6.16 -2.70
C GLU A 107 -8.32 6.45 -3.10
N CYS A 108 -9.01 5.46 -3.67
CA CYS A 108 -10.41 5.58 -4.08
C CYS A 108 -11.18 4.26 -3.89
N PHE A 109 -12.51 4.35 -3.88
CA PHE A 109 -13.39 3.24 -3.51
C PHE A 109 -14.44 2.98 -4.58
N LEU A 110 -14.65 1.71 -4.96
CA LEU A 110 -15.74 1.28 -5.83
C LEU A 110 -16.82 0.57 -5.00
N THR A 111 -18.03 1.09 -5.06
CA THR A 111 -19.19 0.47 -4.40
C THR A 111 -19.68 -0.77 -5.16
N PRO A 112 -20.47 -1.65 -4.51
CA PRO A 112 -21.15 -2.74 -5.19
C PRO A 112 -22.07 -2.28 -6.34
N GLY A 113 -22.59 -1.05 -6.27
CA GLY A 113 -23.40 -0.44 -7.33
C GLY A 113 -22.60 0.07 -8.53
N GLY A 114 -21.27 0.04 -8.47
CA GLY A 114 -20.39 0.48 -9.56
C GLY A 114 -20.02 1.96 -9.52
N GLU A 115 -20.45 2.71 -8.50
CA GLU A 115 -20.07 4.10 -8.25
C GLU A 115 -18.64 4.18 -7.69
N LEU A 116 -17.84 5.11 -8.22
CA LEU A 116 -16.45 5.33 -7.82
C LEU A 116 -16.33 6.62 -7.00
N TYR A 117 -15.82 6.52 -5.78
CA TYR A 117 -15.66 7.62 -4.84
C TYR A 117 -14.18 7.95 -4.63
N PHE A 118 -13.86 9.24 -4.70
CA PHE A 118 -12.59 9.77 -4.23
C PHE A 118 -12.45 9.57 -2.72
N GLY A 119 -11.30 9.07 -2.27
CA GLY A 119 -10.95 8.92 -0.85
C GLY A 119 -9.98 10.01 -0.40
N GLU A 120 -8.70 9.82 -0.72
CA GLU A 120 -7.60 10.72 -0.36
C GLU A 120 -6.64 10.87 -1.56
N VAL A 121 -5.96 12.01 -1.66
CA VAL A 121 -4.73 12.13 -2.46
C VAL A 121 -3.66 12.85 -1.67
N ALA A 122 -2.43 12.33 -1.74
CA ALA A 122 -1.26 12.91 -1.10
C ALA A 122 -0.14 13.11 -2.11
N GLY A 123 0.52 14.28 -2.07
CA GLY A 123 1.70 14.61 -2.90
C GLY A 123 2.96 13.90 -2.42
N ARG A 124 2.98 12.57 -2.48
CA ARG A 124 4.11 11.72 -2.10
C ARG A 124 4.04 10.37 -2.83
N PRO A 125 5.14 9.61 -2.90
CA PRO A 125 5.10 8.19 -3.28
C PRO A 125 4.21 7.37 -2.35
N GLY A 126 3.62 6.30 -2.87
CA GLY A 126 2.97 5.25 -2.11
C GLY A 126 3.92 4.56 -1.12
N GLY A 127 3.41 4.22 0.07
CA GLY A 127 4.16 3.52 1.11
C GLY A 127 4.24 2.00 0.89
N SER A 128 4.67 1.25 1.91
CA SER A 128 4.55 -0.21 1.97
C SER A 128 5.12 -0.99 0.76
N GLY A 129 6.15 -0.44 0.08
CA GLY A 129 6.77 -1.07 -1.08
C GLY A 129 6.08 -0.79 -2.42
N ILE A 130 5.09 0.10 -2.45
CA ILE A 130 4.40 0.48 -3.69
C ILE A 130 5.38 1.18 -4.65
N SER A 131 6.17 2.15 -4.16
CA SER A 131 7.22 2.81 -4.96
C SER A 131 8.21 1.81 -5.56
N ASP A 132 8.63 0.82 -4.77
CA ASP A 132 9.57 -0.22 -5.22
C ASP A 132 8.93 -1.11 -6.31
N CYS A 133 7.64 -1.42 -6.16
CA CYS A 133 6.85 -2.14 -7.14
C CYS A 133 6.77 -1.37 -8.46
N VAL A 134 6.51 -0.06 -8.40
CA VAL A 134 6.46 0.78 -9.59
C VAL A 134 7.81 0.84 -10.30
N ALA A 135 8.89 1.01 -9.55
CA ALA A 135 10.24 0.97 -10.10
C ALA A 135 10.54 -0.38 -10.76
N GLY A 136 10.22 -1.50 -10.09
CA GLY A 136 10.51 -2.85 -10.58
C GLY A 136 9.67 -3.28 -11.79
N LEU A 137 8.46 -2.72 -11.96
CA LEU A 137 7.53 -3.08 -13.04
C LEU A 137 7.62 -2.14 -14.25
N TRP A 138 7.76 -0.83 -14.05
CA TRP A 138 7.77 0.15 -15.15
C TRP A 138 9.10 0.89 -15.32
N GLY A 139 10.08 0.67 -14.45
CA GLY A 139 11.33 1.44 -14.45
C GLY A 139 11.17 2.88 -13.94
N VAL A 140 10.06 3.19 -13.26
CA VAL A 140 9.75 4.52 -12.74
C VAL A 140 9.98 4.54 -11.23
N ASP A 141 11.09 5.15 -10.79
CA ASP A 141 11.34 5.41 -9.37
C ASP A 141 10.62 6.69 -8.95
N THR A 142 9.42 6.54 -8.36
CA THR A 142 8.62 7.69 -7.93
C THR A 142 9.27 8.48 -6.79
N GLY A 143 10.13 7.85 -5.98
CA GLY A 143 10.93 8.54 -4.97
C GLY A 143 11.96 9.48 -5.62
N ALA A 144 12.73 8.99 -6.58
CA ALA A 144 13.69 9.78 -7.32
C ALA A 144 13.01 10.88 -8.17
N CYS A 145 11.89 10.55 -8.83
CA CYS A 145 11.11 11.53 -9.60
C CYS A 145 10.61 12.66 -8.70
N GLY A 146 10.04 12.32 -7.55
CA GLY A 146 9.60 13.31 -6.56
C GLY A 146 10.75 14.21 -6.12
N ALA A 147 11.88 13.63 -5.71
CA ALA A 147 13.05 14.39 -5.27
C ALA A 147 13.59 15.36 -6.34
N LEU A 148 13.64 14.95 -7.61
CA LEU A 148 14.12 15.80 -8.71
C LEU A 148 13.13 16.95 -9.00
N LEU A 149 11.83 16.64 -9.08
CA LEU A 149 10.80 17.65 -9.37
C LEU A 149 10.70 18.71 -8.27
N GLU A 150 10.86 18.32 -7.00
CA GLU A 150 10.87 19.24 -5.85
C GLU A 150 11.99 20.29 -5.94
N VAL A 151 13.15 19.92 -6.51
CA VAL A 151 14.27 20.86 -6.70
C VAL A 151 14.29 21.50 -8.10
N GLY A 152 13.22 21.34 -8.87
CA GLY A 152 13.07 21.91 -10.21
C GLY A 152 13.97 21.28 -11.28
N LEU A 153 14.48 20.07 -11.03
CA LEU A 153 15.24 19.30 -12.01
C LEU A 153 14.30 18.51 -12.94
N PRO A 154 14.67 18.34 -14.22
CA PRO A 154 13.83 17.63 -15.17
C PRO A 154 13.79 16.12 -14.84
N VAL A 155 12.65 15.51 -15.14
CA VAL A 155 12.47 14.06 -15.13
C VAL A 155 12.07 13.64 -16.54
N ASP A 156 12.84 12.74 -17.14
CA ASP A 156 12.49 12.10 -18.41
C ASP A 156 11.95 10.70 -18.11
N LEU A 157 10.69 10.46 -18.46
CA LEU A 157 10.01 9.20 -18.22
C LEU A 157 9.86 8.43 -19.52
N GLN A 158 10.44 7.23 -19.56
CA GLN A 158 10.23 6.25 -20.62
C GLN A 158 9.75 4.94 -19.98
N PRO A 159 8.52 4.92 -19.43
CA PRO A 159 8.02 3.76 -18.70
C PRO A 159 7.90 2.56 -19.64
N VAL A 160 8.56 1.46 -19.30
CA VAL A 160 8.48 0.20 -20.03
C VAL A 160 8.04 -0.89 -19.06
N ALA A 161 6.84 -1.43 -19.30
CA ALA A 161 6.32 -2.52 -18.49
C ALA A 161 7.18 -3.78 -18.69
N ARG A 162 7.85 -4.23 -17.62
CA ARG A 162 8.59 -5.51 -17.59
C ARG A 162 7.65 -6.70 -17.63
N PHE A 163 6.46 -6.54 -17.10
CA PHE A 163 5.39 -7.53 -17.10
C PHE A 163 4.04 -6.86 -17.40
N PRO A 164 3.08 -7.57 -18.03
CA PRO A 164 1.75 -7.03 -18.26
C PRO A 164 1.00 -6.63 -16.99
N ALA A 165 1.16 -7.40 -15.91
CA ALA A 165 0.57 -7.17 -14.61
C ALA A 165 1.64 -7.25 -13.51
N GLY A 166 1.35 -6.68 -12.35
CA GLY A 166 2.20 -6.83 -11.19
C GLY A 166 1.51 -6.51 -9.88
N GLY A 167 2.23 -6.67 -8.79
CA GLY A 167 1.68 -6.51 -7.46
C GLY A 167 2.76 -6.46 -6.40
N TRP A 168 2.35 -6.10 -5.20
CA TRP A 168 3.23 -5.91 -4.06
C TRP A 168 2.62 -6.50 -2.80
N ILE A 169 3.50 -6.84 -1.86
CA ILE A 169 3.12 -7.29 -0.53
C ILE A 169 4.10 -6.72 0.50
N ALA A 170 3.55 -6.11 1.53
CA ALA A 170 4.23 -5.75 2.76
C ALA A 170 3.78 -6.69 3.87
N ILE A 171 4.74 -7.25 4.61
CA ILE A 171 4.52 -8.19 5.71
C ILE A 171 4.82 -7.48 7.02
N TYR A 172 3.90 -7.53 7.97
CA TYR A 172 4.00 -6.81 9.24
C TYR A 172 4.49 -7.70 10.39
N PRO A 173 5.19 -7.11 11.37
CA PRO A 173 5.66 -7.83 12.54
C PRO A 173 4.50 -8.27 13.44
N ARG A 174 4.77 -9.32 14.20
CA ARG A 174 4.11 -9.56 15.49
C ARG A 174 5.05 -9.10 16.61
N ALA A 175 4.49 -8.67 17.73
CA ALA A 175 5.30 -8.24 18.87
C ALA A 175 6.09 -9.42 19.47
N GLY A 176 7.33 -9.15 19.89
CA GLY A 176 8.20 -10.13 20.55
C GLY A 176 9.64 -10.08 20.03
N THR A 177 10.46 -11.08 20.33
CA THR A 177 11.86 -11.11 19.88
C THR A 177 11.99 -12.01 18.66
N LEU A 178 12.44 -11.45 17.54
CA LEU A 178 12.63 -12.20 16.30
C LEU A 178 13.74 -13.26 16.48
N GLN A 179 13.41 -14.54 16.35
CA GLN A 179 14.35 -15.65 16.47
C GLN A 179 14.95 -16.03 15.12
N THR A 180 14.11 -16.16 14.10
CA THR A 180 14.53 -16.54 12.74
C THR A 180 13.70 -15.80 11.71
N VAL A 181 14.26 -15.62 10.52
CA VAL A 181 13.61 -15.05 9.34
C VAL A 181 14.18 -15.71 8.11
N SER A 182 13.35 -15.90 7.09
CA SER A 182 13.78 -16.44 5.80
C SER A 182 14.95 -15.65 5.21
N PRO A 183 15.96 -16.30 4.61
CA PRO A 183 17.04 -15.58 3.96
C PRO A 183 16.55 -14.94 2.66
N LEU A 184 16.98 -13.71 2.37
CA LEU A 184 16.63 -13.01 1.13
C LEU A 184 17.01 -13.82 -0.12
N ALA A 185 18.10 -14.60 -0.05
CA ALA A 185 18.56 -15.46 -1.14
C ALA A 185 17.54 -16.53 -1.57
N ALA A 186 16.53 -16.82 -0.75
CA ALA A 186 15.45 -17.73 -1.09
C ALA A 186 14.43 -17.11 -2.07
N PHE A 187 14.51 -15.82 -2.41
CA PHE A 187 13.54 -15.09 -3.24
C PHE A 187 14.22 -14.51 -4.49
N ARG A 188 14.61 -15.39 -5.42
CA ARG A 188 15.38 -15.04 -6.64
C ARG A 188 14.67 -15.38 -7.94
N ASP A 189 13.41 -15.79 -7.87
CA ASP A 189 12.65 -16.10 -9.08
C ASP A 189 12.55 -14.87 -9.99
N ASP A 190 12.63 -15.06 -11.31
CA ASP A 190 12.66 -13.96 -12.29
C ASP A 190 11.40 -13.08 -12.26
N TRP A 191 10.30 -13.61 -11.70
CA TRP A 191 9.04 -12.89 -11.51
C TRP A 191 9.01 -12.03 -10.25
N ILE A 192 10.02 -12.12 -9.37
CA ILE A 192 10.19 -11.23 -8.23
C ILE A 192 11.00 -10.02 -8.70
N THR A 193 10.35 -8.87 -8.77
CA THR A 193 10.98 -7.62 -9.27
C THR A 193 11.64 -6.82 -8.16
N TYR A 194 11.20 -7.01 -6.92
CA TYR A 194 11.79 -6.40 -5.73
C TYR A 194 11.61 -7.34 -4.54
N ALA A 195 12.61 -7.40 -3.67
CA ALA A 195 12.55 -8.15 -2.42
C ALA A 195 13.46 -7.50 -1.37
N GLU A 196 12.93 -7.29 -0.18
CA GLU A 196 13.66 -6.70 0.93
C GLU A 196 13.17 -7.28 2.25
N ILE A 197 14.12 -7.55 3.15
CA ILE A 197 13.86 -7.98 4.52
C ILE A 197 14.48 -6.93 5.44
N LEU A 198 13.62 -6.27 6.21
CA LEU A 198 13.92 -5.10 7.03
C LEU A 198 14.20 -5.46 8.50
N CYS A 199 14.21 -6.76 8.82
CA CYS A 199 14.42 -7.27 10.16
C CYS A 199 15.55 -8.30 10.22
N ARG A 200 16.06 -8.55 11.43
CA ARG A 200 17.12 -9.53 11.66
C ARG A 200 16.92 -10.30 12.97
N PRO A 201 17.36 -11.56 13.07
CA PRO A 201 17.34 -12.31 14.33
C PRO A 201 17.94 -11.51 15.49
N GLY A 202 17.31 -11.62 16.67
CA GLY A 202 17.62 -10.86 17.88
C GLY A 202 16.94 -9.50 18.00
N GLN A 203 16.28 -9.01 16.94
CA GLN A 203 15.56 -7.73 17.00
C GLN A 203 14.24 -7.86 17.78
N THR A 204 13.99 -6.93 18.70
CA THR A 204 12.66 -6.76 19.31
C THR A 204 11.72 -6.10 18.31
N LEU A 205 10.62 -6.79 18.01
CA LEU A 205 9.55 -6.32 17.15
C LEU A 205 8.40 -5.81 18.01
N ILE A 206 7.79 -4.71 17.58
CA ILE A 206 6.58 -4.15 18.15
C ILE A 206 5.41 -4.39 17.20
N ALA A 207 4.20 -4.49 17.74
CA ALA A 207 3.00 -4.57 16.91
C ALA A 207 2.90 -3.32 16.01
N PRO A 208 2.42 -3.44 14.76
CA PRO A 208 2.39 -2.33 13.82
C PRO A 208 1.45 -1.23 14.31
N ILE A 209 2.04 -0.07 14.63
CA ILE A 209 1.29 1.15 14.97
C ILE A 209 0.85 1.93 13.72
N MET A 210 1.48 1.67 12.57
CA MET A 210 1.17 2.30 11.28
C MET A 210 1.53 1.36 10.11
N SER A 211 0.96 1.62 8.92
CA SER A 211 1.15 0.81 7.70
C SER A 211 2.57 0.84 7.10
N GLY A 212 3.46 1.70 7.60
CA GLY A 212 4.88 1.72 7.20
C GLY A 212 5.77 0.72 7.94
N ALA A 213 5.28 0.06 8.99
CA ALA A 213 6.09 -0.73 9.91
C ALA A 213 6.35 -2.19 9.44
N SER A 214 6.48 -2.43 8.13
CA SER A 214 6.69 -3.78 7.58
C SER A 214 8.08 -4.34 7.91
N ILE A 215 8.17 -5.65 8.12
CA ILE A 215 9.43 -6.40 8.29
C ILE A 215 9.97 -6.98 6.99
N ALA A 216 9.13 -7.10 5.96
CA ALA A 216 9.55 -7.51 4.63
C ALA A 216 8.63 -6.91 3.57
N ARG A 217 9.18 -6.68 2.39
CA ARG A 217 8.49 -6.13 1.22
C ARG A 217 8.88 -6.94 0.00
N PHE A 218 7.90 -7.29 -0.84
CA PHE A 218 8.14 -7.94 -2.10
C PHE A 218 7.28 -7.32 -3.20
N SER A 219 7.79 -7.36 -4.43
CA SER A 219 7.04 -7.03 -5.63
C SER A 219 7.20 -8.14 -6.65
N VAL A 220 6.11 -8.44 -7.34
CA VAL A 220 6.04 -9.54 -8.30
C VAL A 220 5.41 -9.06 -9.60
N GLY A 221 5.89 -9.57 -10.72
CA GLY A 221 5.28 -9.40 -12.03
C GLY A 221 4.50 -10.64 -12.47
N GLY A 222 3.73 -10.52 -13.55
CA GLY A 222 3.04 -11.63 -14.22
C GLY A 222 2.27 -11.20 -15.45
N ASP A 223 1.68 -12.16 -16.15
CA ASP A 223 0.93 -11.94 -17.38
C ASP A 223 -0.50 -11.46 -17.10
N THR A 224 -1.05 -11.81 -15.92
CA THR A 224 -2.41 -11.44 -15.51
C THR A 224 -2.47 -11.09 -14.03
N PRO A 225 -3.45 -10.27 -13.60
CA PRO A 225 -3.71 -10.02 -12.17
C PRO A 225 -3.92 -11.30 -11.36
N THR A 226 -4.53 -12.34 -11.95
CA THR A 226 -4.73 -13.64 -11.28
C THR A 226 -3.39 -14.32 -10.99
N GLN A 227 -2.50 -14.42 -11.98
CA GLN A 227 -1.17 -15.01 -11.78
C GLN A 227 -0.35 -14.22 -10.76
N VAL A 228 -0.49 -12.89 -10.72
CA VAL A 228 0.15 -12.05 -9.71
C VAL A 228 -0.38 -12.38 -8.32
N ARG A 229 -1.69 -12.55 -8.14
CA ARG A 229 -2.28 -12.96 -6.85
C ARG A 229 -1.70 -14.30 -6.38
N ASP A 230 -1.58 -15.27 -7.27
CA ASP A 230 -0.98 -16.58 -6.96
C ASP A 230 0.50 -16.44 -6.54
N ARG A 231 1.26 -15.57 -7.21
CA ARG A 231 2.67 -15.28 -6.87
C ARG A 231 2.82 -14.56 -5.53
N LEU A 232 1.93 -13.62 -5.21
CA LEU A 232 1.89 -12.97 -3.89
C LEU A 232 1.58 -13.99 -2.78
N GLU A 233 0.68 -14.94 -3.05
CA GLU A 233 0.38 -16.04 -2.14
C GLU A 233 1.58 -16.98 -1.97
N GLU A 234 2.28 -17.29 -3.06
CA GLU A 234 3.50 -18.10 -3.02
C GLU A 234 4.62 -17.41 -2.20
N VAL A 235 4.79 -16.10 -2.33
CA VAL A 235 5.69 -15.31 -1.47
C VAL A 235 5.27 -15.42 -0.01
N SER A 236 3.97 -15.25 0.28
CA SER A 236 3.42 -15.33 1.64
C SER A 236 3.67 -16.71 2.26
N ARG A 237 3.51 -17.79 1.47
CA ARG A 237 3.75 -19.17 1.89
C ARG A 237 5.23 -19.47 2.14
N ARG A 238 6.13 -18.90 1.32
CA ARG A 238 7.59 -19.11 1.42
C ARG A 238 8.25 -18.26 2.50
N PHE A 239 7.75 -17.05 2.74
CA PHE A 239 8.30 -16.15 3.75
C PHE A 239 7.86 -16.56 5.15
N THR A 240 8.80 -17.15 5.88
CA THR A 240 8.62 -17.52 7.28
C THR A 240 9.51 -16.68 8.18
N PHE A 241 8.98 -16.37 9.36
CA PHE A 241 9.71 -15.77 10.46
C PHE A 241 9.13 -16.29 11.78
N HIS A 242 9.97 -16.43 12.80
CA HIS A 242 9.58 -16.90 14.12
C HIS A 242 9.88 -15.83 15.15
N VAL A 243 8.87 -15.45 15.91
CA VAL A 243 8.97 -14.49 17.01
C VAL A 243 8.80 -15.28 18.30
N GLY A 244 9.80 -15.25 19.17
CA GLY A 244 9.66 -15.76 20.54
C GLY A 244 8.93 -14.73 21.41
N GLU A 245 8.35 -15.20 22.51
CA GLU A 245 7.73 -14.36 23.54
C GLU A 245 8.55 -13.08 23.78
N ALA A 246 7.89 -11.92 23.78
CA ALA A 246 8.32 -10.88 24.70
C ALA A 246 8.26 -11.53 26.08
N ALA A 247 9.34 -11.56 26.86
CA ALA A 247 9.41 -12.27 28.14
C ALA A 247 8.04 -12.28 28.85
N ASP A 248 7.32 -13.42 28.74
CA ASP A 248 6.00 -13.81 29.29
C ASP A 248 4.97 -14.45 28.28
N GLY A 249 5.11 -15.77 27.98
CA GLY A 249 3.95 -16.71 27.79
C GLY A 249 3.54 -17.34 26.41
N VAL A 250 4.27 -18.36 25.92
CA VAL A 250 4.19 -19.04 24.59
C VAL A 250 2.80 -19.26 23.95
N ARG A 251 2.58 -18.76 22.71
CA ARG A 251 1.64 -19.32 21.71
C ARG A 251 2.19 -19.31 20.27
N GLU A 252 2.32 -20.48 19.63
CA GLU A 252 2.67 -20.62 18.20
C GLU A 252 1.56 -20.09 17.27
N ALA A 253 1.92 -19.43 16.16
CA ALA A 253 0.98 -19.12 15.08
C ALA A 253 1.65 -18.97 13.70
N ARG A 254 1.02 -19.55 12.66
CA ARG A 254 1.40 -19.45 11.24
C ARG A 254 0.93 -18.13 10.60
N ALA A 255 1.49 -17.78 9.45
CA ALA A 255 0.91 -16.78 8.54
C ALA A 255 -0.23 -17.46 7.78
N SER A 256 -1.43 -16.91 7.88
CA SER A 256 -2.62 -17.28 7.12
C SER A 256 -3.27 -16.00 6.61
#